data_AF-A0A517MH77-F1
#
_entry.id   AF-A0A517MH77-F1
#
_cell.length_a   1.000
_cell.length_b   1.000
_cell.length_c   1.000
_cell.angle_alpha   90.00
_cell.angle_beta   90.00
_cell.angle_gamma   90.00
#
_symmetry.space_group_name_H-M   'P 1'
#
loop_
_entity.id
_entity.type
_entity.pdbx_description
1 polymer ?
#
loop_
_entity_poly.entity_id
_entity_poly.type
_entity_poly.pdbx_seq_one_letter_code
_entity_poly.pdbx_strand_id
1 'polypeptide(L)'
;MNNRLQQQFDSQQFTNAYQLVNGVVLHAESPKTFQIPPAVIKRHVRPGQFVELRIDSPRFSVHEDTPEKCSCPSCNGQMTKPILRHNHPATLVPLPKQSVPSRGWGEDFWVRIEERSGKCFRGTVDNPLVETRLHGVAKGDEIVFQEDHVLAVHDIHRQELVLEMDVADLKELAQWVSIST
;
A
#
# COMPACT_ATOMS: atom_id res chain seq x y z
N MET A 1 -21.24 -19.47 4.91
CA MET A 1 -20.19 -19.27 3.89
C MET A 1 -18.88 -19.10 4.62
N ASN A 2 -17.91 -19.98 4.39
CA ASN A 2 -16.61 -19.96 5.09
C ASN A 2 -15.86 -18.68 4.74
N ASN A 3 -15.73 -17.77 5.71
CA ASN A 3 -14.99 -16.53 5.55
C ASN A 3 -13.47 -16.78 5.75
N ARG A 4 -12.92 -17.70 4.95
CA ARG A 4 -11.55 -18.20 5.09
C ARG A 4 -10.53 -17.07 4.99
N LEU A 5 -10.69 -16.15 4.04
CA LEU A 5 -9.79 -15.00 3.91
C LEU A 5 -9.89 -14.07 5.13
N GLN A 6 -11.08 -13.81 5.67
CA GLN A 6 -11.18 -13.01 6.89
C GLN A 6 -10.50 -13.70 8.08
N GLN A 7 -10.67 -15.01 8.25
CA GLN A 7 -9.97 -15.76 9.30
C GLN A 7 -8.44 -15.72 9.14
N GLN A 8 -7.95 -15.74 7.90
CA GLN A 8 -6.53 -15.57 7.63
C GLN A 8 -6.07 -14.13 7.92
N PHE A 9 -6.86 -13.13 7.55
CA PHE A 9 -6.60 -11.73 7.88
C PHE A 9 -6.52 -11.52 9.40
N ASP A 10 -7.49 -12.05 10.15
CA ASP A 10 -7.57 -11.90 11.60
C ASP A 10 -6.41 -12.61 12.34
N SER A 11 -5.86 -13.67 11.75
CA SER A 11 -4.75 -14.45 12.33
C SER A 11 -3.37 -14.06 11.81
N GLN A 12 -3.29 -13.28 10.72
CA GLN A 12 -2.03 -12.75 10.19
C GLN A 12 -1.39 -11.80 11.20
N GLN A 13 -0.09 -11.99 11.45
CA GLN A 13 0.70 -11.15 12.33
C GLN A 13 2.02 -10.82 11.65
N PHE A 14 2.51 -9.61 11.86
CA PHE A 14 3.84 -9.18 11.43
C PHE A 14 4.76 -9.03 12.63
N THR A 15 6.06 -9.13 12.41
CA THR A 15 7.04 -8.97 13.50
C THR A 15 7.10 -7.52 13.97
N ASN A 16 7.62 -7.33 15.20
CA ASN A 16 7.89 -6.00 15.76
C ASN A 16 6.70 -5.02 15.75
N ALA A 17 5.49 -5.56 15.98
CA ALA A 17 4.22 -4.82 16.04
C ALA A 17 3.90 -4.02 14.76
N TYR A 18 4.49 -4.40 13.63
CA TYR A 18 4.07 -3.88 12.34
C TYR A 18 2.64 -4.32 12.02
N GLN A 19 1.92 -3.46 11.30
CA GLN A 19 0.56 -3.70 10.86
C GLN A 19 0.37 -3.10 9.47
N LEU A 20 -0.53 -3.68 8.68
CA LEU A 20 -0.99 -3.03 7.46
C LEU A 20 -1.73 -1.75 7.83
N VAL A 21 -1.41 -0.67 7.13
CA VAL A 21 -2.02 0.63 7.41
C VAL A 21 -3.38 0.73 6.74
N ASN A 22 -4.38 1.20 7.50
CA ASN A 22 -5.65 1.58 6.93
C ASN A 22 -5.49 2.91 6.17
N GLY A 23 -5.52 2.83 4.83
CA GLY A 23 -5.35 3.96 3.94
C GLY A 23 -6.46 5.00 4.07
N VAL A 24 -7.68 4.59 4.41
CA VAL A 24 -8.82 5.51 4.64
C VAL A 24 -8.56 6.38 5.87
N VAL A 25 -8.11 5.78 6.96
CA VAL A 25 -7.75 6.52 8.19
C VAL A 25 -6.58 7.46 7.92
N LEU A 26 -5.52 6.96 7.28
CA LEU A 26 -4.33 7.76 7.01
C LEU A 26 -4.60 8.93 6.03
N HIS A 27 -5.44 8.69 5.03
CA HIS A 27 -5.93 9.73 4.12
C HIS A 27 -6.72 10.80 4.88
N ALA A 28 -7.62 10.41 5.79
CA ALA A 28 -8.38 11.37 6.59
C ALA A 28 -7.49 12.25 7.48
N GLU A 29 -6.41 11.67 8.03
CA GLU A 29 -5.42 12.40 8.84
C GLU A 29 -4.50 13.31 8.01
N SER A 30 -4.20 12.94 6.76
CA SER A 30 -3.20 13.63 5.93
C SER A 30 -3.57 13.59 4.43
N PRO A 31 -4.68 14.24 4.02
CA PRO A 31 -5.28 14.04 2.69
C PRO A 31 -4.44 14.60 1.53
N LYS A 32 -3.61 15.62 1.80
CA LYS A 32 -2.69 16.19 0.81
C LYS A 32 -1.49 15.29 0.54
N THR A 33 -1.14 14.47 1.52
CA THR A 33 0.05 13.62 1.48
C THR A 33 -0.37 12.26 0.94
N PHE A 34 -1.31 11.59 1.60
CA PHE A 34 -1.78 10.26 1.20
C PHE A 34 -3.01 10.41 0.35
N GLN A 35 -2.95 10.01 -0.91
CA GLN A 35 -4.14 9.82 -1.74
C GLN A 35 -4.51 8.34 -1.70
N ILE A 36 -5.80 8.05 -1.86
CA ILE A 36 -6.30 6.69 -1.99
C ILE A 36 -7.20 6.60 -3.23
N PRO A 37 -7.34 5.42 -3.85
CA PRO A 37 -8.22 5.26 -5.00
C PRO A 37 -9.67 5.45 -4.54
N PRO A 38 -10.52 6.09 -5.36
CA PRO A 38 -11.94 6.21 -5.04
C PRO A 38 -12.60 4.84 -4.99
N ALA A 39 -13.75 4.76 -4.29
CA ALA A 39 -14.48 3.51 -4.11
C ALA A 39 -14.79 2.81 -5.44
N VAL A 40 -15.17 3.56 -6.49
CA VAL A 40 -15.38 3.02 -7.85
C VAL A 40 -14.18 2.26 -8.39
N ILE A 41 -12.95 2.74 -8.18
CA ILE A 41 -11.74 2.03 -8.61
C ILE A 41 -11.56 0.75 -7.79
N LYS A 42 -11.75 0.82 -6.47
CA LYS A 42 -11.61 -0.35 -5.57
C LYS A 42 -12.63 -1.46 -5.88
N ARG A 43 -13.84 -1.11 -6.33
CA ARG A 43 -14.86 -2.06 -6.81
C ARG A 43 -14.37 -2.90 -7.99
N HIS A 44 -13.45 -2.38 -8.80
CA HIS A 44 -12.90 -3.02 -10.00
C HIS A 44 -11.53 -3.66 -9.79
N VAL A 45 -11.05 -3.72 -8.56
CA VAL A 45 -9.82 -4.46 -8.23
C VAL A 45 -10.05 -5.98 -8.34
N ARG A 46 -9.20 -6.69 -9.09
CA ARG A 46 -9.35 -8.12 -9.44
C ARG A 46 -8.05 -8.93 -9.27
N PRO A 47 -8.13 -10.27 -9.19
CA PRO A 47 -6.97 -11.13 -9.34
C PRO A 47 -6.17 -10.85 -10.61
N GLY A 48 -4.85 -10.93 -10.53
CA GLY A 48 -3.91 -10.56 -11.59
C GLY A 48 -3.46 -9.10 -11.54
N GLN A 49 -4.17 -8.23 -10.82
CA GLN A 49 -3.82 -6.81 -10.72
C GLN A 49 -2.85 -6.53 -9.57
N PHE A 50 -2.07 -5.45 -9.70
CA PHE A 50 -1.15 -4.98 -8.65
C PHE A 50 -1.74 -3.81 -7.87
N VAL A 51 -1.66 -3.90 -6.54
CA VAL A 51 -2.07 -2.82 -5.62
C VAL A 51 -0.96 -2.45 -4.65
N GLU A 52 -0.90 -1.18 -4.28
CA GLU A 52 0.05 -0.67 -3.29
C GLU A 52 -0.58 -0.77 -1.90
N LEU A 53 0.19 -1.36 -0.98
CA LEU A 53 -0.11 -1.43 0.45
C LEU A 53 0.99 -0.71 1.22
N ARG A 54 0.72 -0.40 2.50
CA ARG A 54 1.71 0.09 3.44
C ARG A 54 1.72 -0.75 4.70
N ILE A 55 2.92 -1.04 5.20
CA ILE A 55 3.15 -1.66 6.50
C ILE A 55 3.89 -0.69 7.39
N ASP A 56 3.43 -0.48 8.62
CA ASP A 56 4.00 0.50 9.55
C ASP A 56 3.93 0.01 10.99
N SER A 57 4.74 0.56 11.88
CA SER A 57 4.78 0.18 13.29
C SER A 57 4.89 1.40 14.20
N PRO A 58 4.05 1.51 15.25
CA PRO A 58 4.16 2.59 16.22
C PRO A 58 5.41 2.46 17.11
N ARG A 59 6.11 1.32 17.09
CA ARG A 59 7.25 1.05 17.98
C ARG A 59 8.51 1.82 17.61
N PHE A 60 8.69 2.12 16.33
CA PHE A 60 9.90 2.74 15.82
C PHE A 60 9.67 4.23 15.65
N SER A 61 9.61 4.91 16.80
CA SER A 61 9.69 6.36 16.90
C SER A 61 11.16 6.74 17.02
N VAL A 62 11.59 7.77 16.27
CA VAL A 62 12.85 8.54 16.41
C VAL A 62 13.69 8.19 17.66
N HIS A 63 14.95 7.80 17.46
CA HIS A 63 15.96 7.95 18.52
C HIS A 63 16.18 9.43 18.83
N GLU A 64 16.52 9.78 20.08
CA GLU A 64 16.72 11.18 20.54
C GLU A 64 17.70 11.97 19.65
N ASP A 65 18.68 11.30 19.04
CA ASP A 65 19.68 11.91 18.14
C ASP A 65 19.23 12.00 16.67
N THR A 66 17.99 11.63 16.35
CA THR A 66 17.50 11.64 14.97
C THR A 66 17.14 13.08 14.59
N PRO A 67 17.64 13.61 13.45
CA PRO A 67 17.27 14.95 12.97
C PRO A 67 15.75 15.12 12.95
N GLU A 68 15.20 16.31 13.20
CA GLU A 68 13.74 16.50 13.21
C GLU A 68 13.07 16.23 11.83
N LYS A 69 13.83 16.37 10.73
CA LYS A 69 13.36 16.23 9.36
C LYS A 69 14.24 15.30 8.54
N CYS A 70 13.61 14.54 7.66
CA CYS A 70 14.31 13.63 6.77
C CYS A 70 14.97 14.43 5.65
N SER A 71 16.25 14.20 5.42
CA SER A 71 17.02 14.85 4.34
C SER A 71 16.79 14.22 2.97
N CYS A 72 15.90 13.24 2.86
CA CYS A 72 15.59 12.58 1.60
C CYS A 72 14.80 13.53 0.67
N PRO A 73 15.22 13.70 -0.60
CA PRO A 73 14.52 14.59 -1.54
C PRO A 73 13.10 14.12 -1.87
N SER A 74 12.76 12.85 -1.61
CA SER A 74 11.42 12.27 -1.87
C SER A 74 10.37 12.55 -0.79
N CYS A 75 10.78 12.84 0.44
CA CYS A 75 9.87 12.89 1.59
C CYS A 75 9.88 14.25 2.28
N ASN A 76 11.07 14.81 2.56
CA ASN A 76 11.27 15.97 3.43
C ASN A 76 10.38 15.95 4.71
N GLY A 77 10.04 14.74 5.16
CA GLY A 77 9.02 14.48 6.18
C GLY A 77 9.58 14.60 7.59
N GLN A 78 8.70 14.71 8.59
CA GLN A 78 9.14 14.64 9.99
C GLN A 78 9.75 13.27 10.27
N MET A 79 10.94 13.23 10.87
CA MET A 79 11.63 11.97 11.20
C MET A 79 10.97 11.21 12.35
N THR A 80 10.00 11.82 13.02
CA THR A 80 9.12 11.15 13.99
C THR A 80 8.22 10.11 13.34
N LYS A 81 7.91 10.28 12.04
CA LYS A 81 7.15 9.37 11.18
C LYS A 81 7.64 9.47 9.72
N PRO A 82 8.88 9.05 9.41
CA PRO A 82 9.40 9.19 8.07
C PRO A 82 8.69 8.18 7.17
N ILE A 83 7.94 8.71 6.20
CA ILE A 83 7.25 7.93 5.20
C ILE A 83 8.29 7.63 4.12
N LEU A 84 8.77 6.38 4.05
CA LEU A 84 9.49 5.91 2.87
C LEU A 84 8.48 5.83 1.71
N ARG A 85 8.33 6.94 0.99
CA ARG A 85 7.69 6.92 -0.32
C ARG A 85 8.68 6.39 -1.32
N HIS A 86 8.36 5.25 -1.91
CA HIS A 86 8.98 4.89 -3.16
C HIS A 86 8.50 5.89 -4.23
N ASN A 87 9.42 6.48 -5.00
CA ASN A 87 9.02 7.04 -6.28
C ASN A 87 8.42 5.85 -7.05
N HIS A 88 7.12 5.90 -7.38
CA HIS A 88 6.42 4.82 -8.08
C HIS A 88 7.35 4.16 -9.12
N PRO A 89 7.84 2.92 -8.89
CA PRO A 89 8.69 2.31 -9.88
C PRO A 89 7.78 1.82 -11.02
N ALA A 90 7.92 2.45 -12.18
CA ALA A 90 7.23 2.06 -13.41
C ALA A 90 7.77 0.74 -14.03
N THR A 91 8.44 -0.13 -13.26
CA THR A 91 9.31 -1.16 -13.87
C THR A 91 9.10 -2.56 -13.29
N LEU A 92 8.79 -3.51 -14.19
CA LEU A 92 8.82 -4.96 -13.99
C LEU A 92 10.24 -5.54 -13.86
N VAL A 93 11.23 -4.72 -13.51
CA VAL A 93 12.67 -5.03 -13.61
C VAL A 93 13.33 -4.92 -12.23
N PRO A 94 14.27 -5.82 -11.86
CA PRO A 94 14.94 -5.75 -10.57
C PRO A 94 15.64 -4.41 -10.35
N LEU A 95 15.21 -3.71 -9.29
CA LEU A 95 15.88 -2.51 -8.79
C LEU A 95 17.27 -2.88 -8.23
N PRO A 96 18.29 -2.01 -8.41
CA PRO A 96 19.59 -2.20 -7.77
C PRO A 96 19.42 -2.25 -6.24
N LYS A 97 20.27 -3.04 -5.56
CA LYS A 97 20.27 -3.14 -4.10
C LYS A 97 20.44 -1.75 -3.49
N GLN A 98 19.42 -1.27 -2.79
CA GLN A 98 19.48 -0.01 -2.07
C GLN A 98 20.17 -0.23 -0.72
N SER A 99 21.23 0.53 -0.45
CA SER A 99 21.94 0.56 0.83
C SER A 99 21.28 1.58 1.77
N VAL A 100 20.01 1.37 2.10
CA VAL A 100 19.29 2.23 3.05
C VAL A 100 19.51 1.70 4.47
N PRO A 101 19.93 2.53 5.44
CA PRO A 101 20.04 2.09 6.83
C PRO A 101 18.66 1.74 7.38
N SER A 102 18.54 0.56 7.98
CA SER A 102 17.33 0.11 8.68
C SER A 102 17.07 1.00 9.89
N ARG A 103 15.87 1.58 9.96
CA ARG A 103 15.47 2.55 10.98
C ARG A 103 14.05 2.31 11.51
N GLY A 104 13.41 1.21 11.11
CA GLY A 104 12.06 0.86 11.56
C GLY A 104 10.98 1.71 10.89
N TRP A 105 11.24 2.17 9.68
CA TRP A 105 10.31 3.01 8.96
C TRP A 105 9.13 2.20 8.42
N GLY A 106 7.99 2.86 8.22
CA GLY A 106 6.88 2.28 7.47
C GLY A 106 7.16 2.32 5.97
N GLU A 107 6.85 1.23 5.29
CA GLU A 107 7.25 0.97 3.90
C GLU A 107 6.02 0.71 3.02
N ASP A 108 6.00 1.34 1.84
CA ASP A 108 4.98 1.12 0.81
C ASP A 108 5.48 0.05 -0.18
N PHE A 109 4.62 -0.90 -0.58
CA PHE A 109 5.01 -2.02 -1.43
C PHE A 109 3.86 -2.53 -2.30
N TRP A 110 4.22 -3.19 -3.41
CA TRP A 110 3.30 -3.77 -4.37
C TRP A 110 2.95 -5.21 -4.04
N VAL A 111 1.66 -5.52 -4.18
CA VAL A 111 1.12 -6.87 -4.04
C VAL A 111 0.33 -7.22 -5.29
N ARG A 112 0.65 -8.36 -5.91
CA ARG A 112 -0.15 -8.96 -6.98
C ARG A 112 -1.32 -9.73 -6.36
N ILE A 113 -2.54 -9.43 -6.76
CA ILE A 113 -3.73 -10.08 -6.18
C ILE A 113 -3.87 -11.48 -6.78
N GLU A 114 -4.03 -12.48 -5.91
CA GLU A 114 -4.28 -13.87 -6.31
C GLU A 114 -5.74 -14.27 -6.08
N GLU A 115 -6.37 -13.74 -5.03
CA GLU A 115 -7.74 -14.09 -4.64
C GLU A 115 -8.48 -12.87 -4.08
N ARG A 116 -9.78 -12.74 -4.39
CA ARG A 116 -10.70 -11.78 -3.77
C ARG A 116 -11.93 -12.52 -3.24
N SER A 117 -12.30 -12.24 -1.99
CA SER A 117 -13.56 -12.66 -1.38
C SER A 117 -14.22 -11.48 -0.68
N GLY A 118 -15.27 -10.93 -1.31
CA GLY A 118 -15.91 -9.70 -0.86
C GLY A 118 -14.93 -8.52 -0.84
N LYS A 119 -14.63 -8.03 0.36
CA LYS A 119 -13.67 -6.93 0.63
C LYS A 119 -12.28 -7.41 1.05
N CYS A 120 -12.08 -8.72 1.22
CA CYS A 120 -10.79 -9.31 1.56
C CYS A 120 -10.08 -9.79 0.30
N PHE A 121 -8.75 -9.65 0.30
CA PHE A 121 -7.86 -10.03 -0.77
C PHE A 121 -6.72 -10.88 -0.21
N ARG A 122 -6.24 -11.85 -0.98
CA ARG A 122 -4.92 -12.46 -0.80
C ARG A 122 -4.07 -12.12 -2.00
N GLY A 123 -2.82 -11.78 -1.78
CA GLY A 123 -1.87 -11.51 -2.85
C GLY A 123 -0.43 -11.81 -2.48
N THR A 124 0.44 -11.76 -3.48
CA THR A 124 1.88 -12.03 -3.35
C THR A 124 2.68 -10.74 -3.49
N VAL A 125 3.64 -10.51 -2.59
CA VAL A 125 4.50 -9.32 -2.59
C VAL A 125 5.42 -9.33 -3.82
N ASP A 126 5.39 -8.26 -4.62
CA ASP A 126 6.04 -8.22 -5.94
C ASP A 126 7.44 -7.58 -5.91
N ASN A 127 7.71 -6.63 -5.01
CA ASN A 127 9.01 -5.95 -4.90
C ASN A 127 9.79 -6.39 -3.65
N PRO A 128 11.13 -6.29 -3.66
CA PRO A 128 11.91 -6.40 -2.43
C PRO A 128 11.59 -5.23 -1.49
N LEU A 129 11.57 -5.51 -0.18
CA LEU A 129 11.40 -4.51 0.88
C LEU A 129 12.73 -4.28 1.60
N VAL A 130 12.97 -3.04 1.99
CA VAL A 130 14.18 -2.59 2.69
C VAL A 130 14.17 -3.10 4.13
N GLU A 131 13.02 -3.02 4.80
CA GLU A 131 12.88 -3.28 6.23
C GLU A 131 12.42 -4.73 6.53
N THR A 132 12.58 -5.66 5.57
CA THR A 132 12.15 -7.08 5.69
C THR A 132 12.54 -7.73 7.01
N ARG A 133 13.73 -7.43 7.55
CA ARG A 133 14.19 -8.01 8.83
C ARG A 133 13.40 -7.51 10.05
N LEU A 134 12.77 -6.34 9.97
CA LEU A 134 11.99 -5.75 11.05
C LEU A 134 10.51 -6.15 10.97
N HIS A 135 9.88 -6.06 9.80
CA HIS A 135 8.44 -6.38 9.68
C HIS A 135 8.17 -7.81 9.22
N GLY A 136 9.20 -8.55 8.78
CA GLY A 136 9.09 -9.98 8.44
C GLY A 136 8.40 -10.26 7.11
N VAL A 137 8.30 -9.25 6.23
CA VAL A 137 7.69 -9.38 4.89
C VAL A 137 8.78 -9.31 3.83
N ALA A 138 8.82 -10.30 2.96
CA ALA A 138 9.75 -10.43 1.85
C ALA A 138 9.01 -10.51 0.50
N LYS A 139 9.76 -10.27 -0.58
CA LYS A 139 9.28 -10.55 -1.93
C LYS A 139 8.88 -12.01 -2.06
N GLY A 140 7.70 -12.27 -2.62
CA GLY A 140 7.14 -13.61 -2.80
C GLY A 140 6.29 -14.09 -1.63
N ASP A 141 6.24 -13.38 -0.51
CA ASP A 141 5.36 -13.74 0.61
C ASP A 141 3.90 -13.50 0.24
N GLU A 142 3.02 -14.35 0.77
CA GLU A 142 1.57 -14.14 0.70
C GLU A 142 1.11 -13.23 1.83
N ILE A 143 0.27 -12.25 1.49
CA ILE A 143 -0.36 -11.34 2.44
C ILE A 143 -1.86 -11.31 2.20
N VAL A 144 -2.62 -11.30 3.29
CA VAL A 144 -4.05 -11.05 3.30
C VAL A 144 -4.33 -9.63 3.77
N PHE A 145 -5.22 -8.93 3.07
CA PHE A 145 -5.56 -7.54 3.35
C PHE A 145 -7.01 -7.23 2.97
N GLN A 146 -7.51 -6.09 3.43
CA GLN A 146 -8.84 -5.57 3.09
C GLN A 146 -8.77 -4.37 2.16
N GLU A 147 -9.88 -4.07 1.49
CA GLU A 147 -10.05 -2.93 0.56
C GLU A 147 -9.58 -1.57 1.12
N ASP A 148 -9.71 -1.35 2.43
CA ASP A 148 -9.30 -0.10 3.10
C ASP A 148 -7.77 0.04 3.21
N HIS A 149 -7.01 -1.02 3.01
CA HIS A 149 -5.54 -0.98 2.98
C HIS A 149 -4.98 -0.61 1.60
N VAL A 150 -5.81 -0.63 0.54
CA VAL A 150 -5.37 -0.31 -0.82
C VAL A 150 -5.12 1.19 -0.96
N LEU A 151 -3.85 1.55 -1.23
CA LEU A 151 -3.37 2.93 -1.40
C LEU A 151 -3.26 3.36 -2.85
N ALA A 152 -3.01 2.42 -3.77
CA ALA A 152 -3.00 2.65 -5.20
C ALA A 152 -3.32 1.36 -5.96
N VAL A 153 -3.77 1.49 -7.22
CA VAL A 153 -3.79 0.40 -8.18
C VAL A 153 -2.75 0.73 -9.25
N HIS A 154 -1.91 -0.23 -9.62
CA HIS A 154 -0.80 0.03 -10.53
C HIS A 154 -1.29 0.47 -11.92
N ASP A 155 -0.58 1.44 -12.51
CA ASP A 155 -1.02 2.14 -13.72
C ASP A 155 -1.17 1.25 -14.95
N ILE A 156 -0.47 0.11 -14.96
CA ILE A 156 -0.60 -0.91 -16.01
C ILE A 156 -2.03 -1.43 -16.17
N HIS A 157 -2.86 -1.35 -15.12
CA HIS A 157 -4.25 -1.82 -15.13
C HIS A 157 -5.26 -0.70 -15.43
N ARG A 158 -4.84 0.55 -15.65
CA ARG A 158 -5.77 1.68 -15.84
C ARG A 158 -6.75 1.43 -16.99
N GLN A 159 -6.28 0.91 -18.12
CA GLN A 159 -7.15 0.64 -19.27
C GLN A 159 -8.13 -0.49 -18.99
N GLU A 160 -7.64 -1.58 -18.39
CA GLU A 160 -8.46 -2.73 -17.98
C GLU A 160 -9.58 -2.30 -17.01
N LEU A 161 -9.23 -1.53 -15.97
CA LEU A 161 -10.19 -1.01 -14.99
C LEU A 161 -11.32 -0.21 -15.64
N VAL A 162 -10.99 0.69 -16.58
CA VAL A 162 -12.00 1.53 -17.24
C VAL A 162 -12.87 0.71 -18.19
N LEU A 163 -12.32 -0.32 -18.84
CA LEU A 163 -13.07 -1.17 -19.76
C LEU A 163 -14.10 -2.06 -19.05
N GLU A 164 -13.87 -2.39 -17.78
CA GLU A 164 -14.80 -3.20 -16.97
C GLU A 164 -15.92 -2.37 -16.31
N MET A 165 -15.81 -1.04 -16.31
CA MET A 165 -16.79 -0.16 -15.69
C MET A 165 -18.09 -0.08 -16.49
N ASP A 166 -19.21 -0.13 -15.78
CA ASP A 166 -20.50 0.19 -16.38
C ASP A 166 -20.71 1.72 -16.48
N VAL A 167 -21.84 2.13 -17.05
CA VAL A 167 -22.18 3.55 -17.24
C VAL A 167 -22.31 4.30 -15.91
N ALA A 168 -22.76 3.64 -14.84
CA ALA A 168 -22.88 4.27 -13.53
C ALA A 168 -21.50 4.48 -12.90
N ASP A 169 -20.63 3.48 -12.99
CA ASP A 169 -19.24 3.55 -12.54
C ASP A 169 -18.45 4.64 -13.29
N LEU A 170 -18.59 4.71 -14.62
CA LEU A 170 -17.92 5.76 -15.41
C LEU A 170 -18.37 7.17 -15.01
N LYS A 171 -19.65 7.35 -14.65
CA LYS A 171 -20.16 8.63 -14.14
C LYS A 171 -19.57 8.97 -12.78
N GLU A 172 -19.51 8.01 -11.86
CA GLU A 172 -18.88 8.20 -10.54
C GLU A 172 -17.39 8.55 -10.69
N LEU A 173 -16.67 7.83 -11.55
CA LEU A 173 -15.27 8.11 -11.84
C LEU A 173 -15.08 9.51 -12.42
N ALA A 174 -15.90 9.91 -13.39
CA ALA A 174 -15.83 11.24 -13.99
C ALA A 174 -16.10 12.37 -12.97
N GLN A 175 -17.08 12.18 -12.08
CA GLN A 175 -17.35 13.11 -10.98
C GLN A 175 -16.14 13.22 -10.04
N TRP A 176 -15.53 12.09 -9.68
CA TRP A 176 -14.34 12.10 -8.83
C TRP A 176 -13.16 12.84 -9.48
N VAL A 177 -12.90 12.60 -10.77
CA VAL A 177 -11.85 13.32 -11.51
C VAL A 177 -12.11 14.82 -11.50
N SER A 178 -13.35 15.25 -11.75
CA SER A 178 -13.71 16.68 -11.78
C SER A 178 -13.56 17.43 -10.46
N ILE A 179 -13.51 16.71 -9.34
CA ILE A 179 -13.30 17.28 -7.99
C ILE A 179 -11.81 17.20 -7.57
N SER A 180 -11.03 16.33 -8.23
CA SER A 180 -9.64 16.04 -7.90
C SER A 180 -8.63 16.78 -8.78
N THR A 181 -9.11 17.59 -9.75
CA THR A 181 -8.31 18.49 -10.59
C THR A 181 -8.49 19.93 -10.16
#